data_AF-A0A2E0ULR2-F1
#
_entry.id   AF-A0A2E0ULR2-F1
#
_cell.length_a   1.000
_cell.length_b   1.000
_cell.length_c   1.000
_cell.angle_alpha   90.00
_cell.angle_beta   90.00
_cell.angle_gamma   90.00
#
_symmetry.space_group_name_H-M   'P 1'
#
loop_
_entity.id
_entity.type
_entity.pdbx_description
1 polymer ?
#
loop_
_entity_poly.entity_id
_entity_poly.type
_entity_poly.pdbx_seq_one_letter_code
_entity_poly.pdbx_strand_id
1 'polypeptide(L)'
;MKRVIPTYKNLVDIIQDAADQESDAAQYYREAAELAEDQELRKFLLDLADMEDDHHRMLVEKLEQLKAEKTVMDGILSSYGDSEEEEDEKHTDSAI
;
A
#
# COMPACT_ATOMS: atom_id res chain seq x y z
N MET A 1 -15.47 -22.94 -1.18
CA MET A 1 -15.58 -21.47 -1.36
C MET A 1 -14.64 -21.05 -2.48
N LYS A 2 -15.09 -20.21 -3.42
CA LYS A 2 -14.17 -19.53 -4.35
C LYS A 2 -13.45 -18.45 -3.53
N ARG A 3 -12.12 -18.45 -3.50
CA ARG A 3 -11.37 -17.27 -3.04
C ARG A 3 -11.71 -16.13 -3.99
N VAL A 4 -12.26 -15.05 -3.45
CA VAL A 4 -12.43 -13.80 -4.17
C VAL A 4 -11.11 -13.06 -4.00
N ILE A 5 -10.32 -12.96 -5.06
CA ILE A 5 -9.12 -12.11 -5.06
C ILE A 5 -9.61 -10.69 -5.34
N PRO A 6 -9.38 -9.71 -4.45
CA PRO A 6 -9.78 -8.34 -4.71
C PRO A 6 -9.03 -7.78 -5.92
N THR A 7 -9.69 -6.93 -6.69
CA THR A 7 -9.03 -6.18 -7.77
C THR A 7 -8.50 -4.87 -7.19
N TYR A 8 -7.19 -4.69 -7.21
CA TYR A 8 -6.53 -3.48 -6.72
C TYR A 8 -6.17 -2.54 -7.87
N LYS A 9 -6.15 -1.23 -7.61
CA LYS A 9 -5.85 -0.22 -8.63
C LYS A 9 -4.35 0.07 -8.74
N ASN A 10 -3.60 -0.10 -7.66
CA ASN A 10 -2.17 0.17 -7.59
C ASN A 10 -1.51 -0.66 -6.48
N LEU A 11 -0.17 -0.65 -6.43
CA LEU A 11 0.61 -1.42 -5.46
C LEU A 11 0.45 -0.93 -4.01
N VAL A 12 0.23 0.37 -3.79
CA VAL A 12 0.00 0.95 -2.46
C VAL A 12 -1.27 0.35 -1.84
N ASP A 13 -2.34 0.23 -2.64
CA ASP A 13 -3.59 -0.39 -2.19
C ASP A 13 -3.39 -1.87 -1.79
N ILE A 14 -2.55 -2.61 -2.54
CA ILE A 14 -2.26 -4.02 -2.25
C ILE A 14 -1.52 -4.15 -0.92
N ILE A 15 -0.47 -3.34 -0.71
CA ILE A 15 0.35 -3.43 0.49
C ILE A 15 -0.42 -2.93 1.72
N GLN A 16 -1.27 -1.91 1.56
CA GLN A 16 -2.14 -1.45 2.65
C GLN A 16 -3.13 -2.55 3.06
N ASP A 17 -3.84 -3.16 2.11
CA ASP A 17 -4.79 -4.25 2.42
C ASP A 17 -4.10 -5.46 3.05
N ALA A 18 -2.88 -5.79 2.59
CA ALA A 18 -2.08 -6.84 3.23
C ALA A 18 -1.72 -6.49 4.68
N ALA A 19 -1.30 -5.25 4.96
CA ALA A 19 -1.00 -4.82 6.33
C ALA A 19 -2.24 -4.91 7.22
N ASP A 20 -3.39 -4.43 6.74
CA ASP A 20 -4.65 -4.48 7.48
C ASP A 20 -5.04 -5.94 7.81
N GLN A 21 -4.85 -6.87 6.86
CA GLN A 21 -5.09 -8.30 7.08
C GLN A 21 -4.19 -8.92 8.14
N GLU A 22 -2.89 -8.54 8.20
CA GLU A 22 -2.00 -9.03 9.26
C GLU A 22 -2.42 -8.50 10.64
N SER A 23 -2.85 -7.24 10.73
CA SER A 23 -3.39 -6.67 11.98
C SER A 23 -4.65 -7.42 12.44
N ASP A 24 -5.57 -7.69 11.53
CA ASP A 24 -6.79 -8.44 11.82
C ASP A 24 -6.47 -9.89 12.25
N ALA A 25 -5.50 -10.53 11.59
CA ALA A 25 -5.05 -11.89 11.94
C ALA A 25 -4.41 -11.93 13.34
N ALA A 26 -3.55 -10.96 13.67
CA ALA A 26 -2.94 -10.84 14.99
C ALA A 26 -4.00 -10.69 16.08
N GLN A 27 -5.01 -9.85 15.86
CA GLN A 27 -6.13 -9.71 16.79
C GLN A 27 -6.92 -11.02 16.92
N TYR A 28 -7.26 -11.66 15.79
CA TYR A 28 -7.99 -12.91 15.77
C TYR A 28 -7.29 -14.01 16.58
N TYR A 29 -5.97 -14.16 16.42
CA TYR A 29 -5.21 -15.15 17.17
C TYR A 29 -5.15 -14.85 18.67
N ARG A 30 -5.07 -13.57 19.07
CA ARG A 30 -5.15 -13.19 20.49
C ARG A 30 -6.50 -13.51 21.10
N GLU A 31 -7.58 -13.17 20.41
CA GLU A 31 -8.95 -13.50 20.85
C GLU A 31 -9.14 -15.02 20.95
N ALA A 32 -8.63 -15.79 19.98
CA ALA A 32 -8.65 -17.25 20.05
C ALA A 32 -7.83 -17.79 21.22
N ALA A 33 -6.69 -17.19 21.54
CA ALA A 33 -5.84 -17.57 22.67
C ALA A 33 -6.51 -17.33 24.03
N GLU A 34 -7.39 -16.33 24.13
CA GLU A 34 -8.20 -16.07 25.34
C GLU A 34 -9.26 -17.16 25.57
N LEU A 35 -9.75 -17.78 24.50
CA LEU A 35 -10.74 -18.87 24.55
C LEU A 35 -10.10 -20.26 24.72
N ALA A 36 -8.78 -20.39 24.57
CA ALA A 36 -8.07 -21.66 24.65
C ALA A 36 -7.88 -22.11 26.11
N GLU A 37 -8.47 -23.25 26.47
CA GLU A 37 -8.27 -23.88 27.78
C GLU A 37 -6.91 -24.59 27.90
N ASP A 38 -6.40 -25.13 26.80
CA ASP A 38 -5.11 -25.80 26.75
C ASP A 38 -3.96 -24.78 26.67
N GLN A 39 -2.96 -24.95 27.55
CA GLN A 39 -1.86 -23.99 27.68
C GLN A 39 -0.90 -24.02 26.49
N GLU A 40 -0.68 -25.18 25.87
CA GLU A 40 0.18 -25.29 24.69
C GLU A 40 -0.48 -24.64 23.48
N LEU A 41 -1.78 -24.87 23.28
CA LEU A 41 -2.57 -24.21 22.25
C LEU A 41 -2.62 -22.69 22.43
N ARG A 42 -2.85 -22.22 23.67
CA ARG A 42 -2.82 -20.79 23.98
C ARG A 42 -1.48 -20.16 23.60
N LYS A 43 -0.36 -20.83 23.95
CA LYS A 43 0.97 -20.36 23.61
C LYS A 43 1.16 -20.32 22.09
N PHE A 44 0.77 -21.38 21.39
CA PHE A 44 0.89 -21.44 19.93
C PHE A 44 0.13 -20.30 19.24
N LEU A 45 -1.09 -20.00 19.67
CA LEU A 45 -1.88 -18.89 19.12
C LEU A 45 -1.24 -17.52 19.39
N LEU A 46 -0.66 -17.32 20.59
CA LEU A 46 0.09 -16.10 20.87
C LEU A 46 1.35 -15.98 20.02
N ASP A 47 2.09 -17.08 19.81
CA ASP A 47 3.27 -17.09 18.95
C ASP A 47 2.89 -16.78 17.48
N LEU A 48 1.68 -17.17 17.01
CA LEU A 48 1.15 -16.75 15.71
C LEU A 48 0.81 -15.26 15.67
N ALA A 49 0.15 -14.73 16.71
CA ALA A 49 -0.15 -13.30 16.78
C ALA A 49 1.11 -12.42 16.73
N ASP A 50 2.18 -12.84 17.43
CA ASP A 50 3.47 -12.15 17.42
C ASP A 50 4.12 -12.19 16.02
N MET A 51 3.94 -13.28 15.26
CA MET A 51 4.42 -13.39 13.88
C MET A 51 3.70 -12.40 12.96
N GLU A 52 2.38 -12.27 13.09
CA GLU A 52 1.60 -11.32 12.26
C GLU A 52 1.91 -9.86 12.62
N ASP A 53 2.23 -9.54 13.88
CA ASP A 53 2.72 -8.20 14.26
C ASP A 53 4.03 -7.84 13.52
N ASP A 54 4.95 -8.81 13.40
CA ASP A 54 6.22 -8.64 12.69
C ASP A 54 5.99 -8.47 11.19
N HIS A 55 5.07 -9.23 10.60
CA HIS A 55 4.65 -9.06 9.21
C HIS A 55 4.00 -7.70 8.95
N HIS A 56 3.05 -7.30 9.79
CA HIS A 56 2.40 -5.99 9.74
C HIS A 56 3.43 -4.86 9.75
N ARG A 57 4.40 -4.91 10.69
CA ARG A 57 5.47 -3.91 10.77
C ARG A 57 6.29 -3.83 9.48
N MET A 58 6.67 -4.97 8.91
CA MET A 58 7.41 -5.02 7.64
C MET A 58 6.60 -4.43 6.48
N LEU A 59 5.29 -4.70 6.42
CA LEU A 59 4.40 -4.18 5.37
C LEU A 59 4.20 -2.67 5.50
N VAL A 60 4.01 -2.15 6.73
CA VAL A 60 3.92 -0.71 6.97
C VAL A 60 5.22 0.00 6.59
N GLU A 61 6.38 -0.55 6.92
CA GLU A 61 7.67 0.03 6.50
C GLU A 61 7.79 0.11 4.97
N LYS A 62 7.39 -0.95 4.26
CA LYS A 62 7.37 -0.98 2.78
C LYS A 62 6.36 0.01 2.20
N LEU A 63 5.20 0.13 2.82
CA LEU A 63 4.15 1.05 2.40
C LEU A 63 4.64 2.50 2.44
N GLU A 64 5.32 2.88 3.51
CA GLU A 64 5.87 4.23 3.66
C GLU A 64 6.99 4.50 2.64
N GLN A 65 7.84 3.51 2.35
CA GLN A 65 8.83 3.62 1.27
C GLN A 65 8.15 3.87 -0.10
N LEU A 66 7.12 3.09 -0.44
CA LEU A 66 6.40 3.24 -1.72
C LEU A 66 5.69 4.58 -1.85
N LYS A 67 5.09 5.08 -0.76
CA LYS A 67 4.46 6.41 -0.74
C LYS A 67 5.50 7.51 -0.96
N ALA A 68 6.65 7.43 -0.29
CA ALA A 68 7.73 8.40 -0.43
C ALA A 68 8.29 8.44 -1.87
N GLU A 69 8.55 7.27 -2.47
CA GLU A 69 9.01 7.17 -3.86
C GLU A 69 8.02 7.81 -4.84
N LYS A 70 6.72 7.57 -4.65
CA LYS A 70 5.67 8.19 -5.46
C LYS A 70 5.68 9.72 -5.33
N THR A 71 5.80 10.24 -4.12
CA THR A 71 5.85 11.70 -3.88
C THR A 71 7.06 12.35 -4.55
N VAL A 72 8.23 11.71 -4.49
CA VAL A 72 9.44 12.22 -5.17
C VAL A 72 9.23 12.27 -6.68
N MET A 73 8.68 11.20 -7.27
CA MET A 73 8.40 11.15 -8.71
C MET A 73 7.42 12.24 -9.15
N ASP A 74 6.32 12.41 -8.42
CA ASP A 74 5.29 13.42 -8.71
C ASP A 74 5.88 14.85 -8.65
N GLY A 75 6.74 15.12 -7.66
CA GLY A 75 7.42 16.42 -7.53
C GLY A 75 8.42 16.70 -8.65
N ILE A 76 9.17 15.68 -9.09
CA ILE A 76 10.10 15.80 -10.21
C ILE A 76 9.35 16.07 -11.52
N LEU A 77 8.28 15.33 -11.82
CA LEU A 77 7.48 15.53 -13.03
C LEU A 77 6.84 16.92 -13.09
N SER A 78 6.34 17.42 -11.97
CA SER A 78 5.82 18.79 -11.89
C SER A 78 6.87 19.85 -12.20
N SER A 79 8.16 19.59 -11.94
CA SER A 79 9.24 20.54 -12.24
C SER A 79 9.65 20.58 -13.71
N TYR A 80 9.27 19.57 -14.51
CA TYR A 80 9.57 19.51 -15.94
C TYR A 80 8.38 19.95 -16.82
N GLY A 81 7.20 20.17 -16.25
CA GLY A 81 5.97 20.49 -16.99
C GLY A 81 5.78 21.97 -17.37
N ASP A 82 6.76 22.83 -17.13
CA ASP A 82 6.63 24.30 -17.30
C ASP A 82 7.52 24.87 -18.42
N SER A 83 8.00 24.05 -19.36
CA SER A 83 8.54 24.56 -20.62
C SER A 83 7.39 24.77 -21.60
N GLU A 84 6.86 26.00 -21.60
CA GLU A 84 5.85 26.51 -22.53
C GLU A 84 6.22 26.15 -23.99
N GLU A 85 5.35 25.39 -24.66
CA GLU A 85 5.29 25.36 -26.12
C GLU A 85 4.66 26.68 -26.60
N GLU A 86 5.46 27.76 -26.66
CA GLU A 86 5.12 28.88 -27.54
C GLU A 86 5.55 28.52 -28.97
N GLU A 87 4.64 27.90 -29.74
CA GLU A 87 4.74 27.89 -31.20
C GLU A 87 3.74 28.88 -31.80
N ASP A 88 4.25 30.12 -31.97
CA ASP A 88 3.99 31.09 -33.04
C ASP A 88 2.76 30.82 -33.94
N GLU A 89 1.65 31.52 -33.67
CA GLU A 89 0.66 31.87 -34.70
C GLU A 89 1.32 32.80 -35.74
N LYS A 90 1.98 32.23 -36.76
CA LYS A 90 2.31 33.00 -37.96
C LYS A 90 1.06 33.23 -38.80
N HIS A 91 0.47 34.38 -38.55
CA HIS A 91 -0.31 35.21 -39.47
C HIS A 91 0.11 34.98 -40.94
N THR A 92 -0.68 34.22 -41.71
CA THR A 92 -0.62 34.30 -43.17
C THR A 92 -1.50 35.47 -43.58
N ASP A 93 -0.88 36.63 -43.65
CA ASP A 93 -1.47 37.81 -44.26
C ASP A 93 -1.69 37.58 -45.76
N SER A 94 -2.78 38.15 -46.24
CA SER A 94 -3.23 38.14 -47.62
C SER A 94 -2.23 38.87 -48.52
N ALA A 95 -1.85 38.27 -49.66
CA ALA A 95 -1.31 39.02 -50.78
C ALA A 95 -1.58 38.32 -52.13
N ILE A 96 -2.59 38.85 -52.82
CA ILE A 96 -2.74 39.06 -54.29
C ILE A 96 -2.71 37.82 -55.19
#